data_AF-A0A2D7ND51-F1
#
_entry.id   AF-A0A2D7ND51-F1
#
_cell.length_a   1.000
_cell.length_b   1.000
_cell.length_c   1.000
_cell.angle_alpha   90.00
_cell.angle_beta   90.00
_cell.angle_gamma   90.00
#
_symmetry.space_group_name_H-M   'P 1'
#
loop_
_entity.id
_entity.type
_entity.pdbx_description
1 polymer ?
#
loop_
_entity_poly.entity_id
_entity_poly.type
_entity_poly.pdbx_seq_one_letter_code
_entity_poly.pdbx_strand_id
1 'polypeptide(L)'
;AHKKLNSDFNYSQVLIDFFNNYKIRSSIIYSRIKAVAQFGEPPAQDELYFHTDEAQYLPIIGISENLPEIHNLRGSEQFRIGNKLILGTLEIRNKILDRDLTINILGFTIGNISSAIISDFGNIWQNSQSTGHLIATLGTELKFSFKSSGFPVMTFAYGYANEVNNIKNGAELKHYYRLALINPF
;
A
#
# COMPACT_ATOMS: atom_id res chain seq x y z
N ALA A 1 -18.55 24.37 20.82
CA ALA A 1 -17.92 23.14 20.28
C ALA A 1 -18.97 22.03 20.28
N HIS A 2 -19.60 21.75 19.14
CA HIS A 2 -20.58 20.66 19.07
C HIS A 2 -19.85 19.32 18.93
N LYS A 3 -20.06 18.46 19.92
CA LYS A 3 -19.51 17.10 20.01
C LYS A 3 -20.43 16.20 19.16
N LYS A 4 -20.21 16.14 17.82
CA LYS A 4 -20.90 15.16 16.95
C LYS A 4 -20.55 13.77 17.49
N LEU A 5 -21.56 13.01 17.92
CA LEU A 5 -21.43 11.63 18.36
C LEU A 5 -21.44 10.71 17.13
N ASN A 6 -20.91 9.49 17.27
CA ASN A 6 -20.70 8.50 16.20
C ASN A 6 -21.93 8.10 15.34
N SER A 7 -23.10 8.71 15.56
CA SER A 7 -24.37 8.45 14.86
C SER A 7 -24.83 9.59 13.95
N ASP A 8 -24.12 10.72 13.87
CA ASP A 8 -24.56 11.92 13.12
C ASP A 8 -24.05 11.95 11.66
N PHE A 9 -23.38 10.89 11.20
CA PHE A 9 -22.79 10.83 9.87
C PHE A 9 -23.77 10.21 8.88
N ASN A 10 -24.06 10.94 7.80
CA ASN A 10 -24.91 10.47 6.72
C ASN A 10 -24.09 10.48 5.44
N TYR A 11 -23.53 9.33 5.09
CA TYR A 11 -22.78 9.16 3.87
C TYR A 11 -22.96 7.77 3.28
N SER A 12 -22.67 7.65 1.99
CA SER A 12 -22.60 6.39 1.27
C SER A 12 -21.25 6.27 0.57
N GLN A 13 -20.74 5.05 0.47
CA GLN A 13 -19.48 4.76 -0.18
C GLN A 13 -19.65 3.68 -1.24
N VAL A 14 -19.02 3.90 -2.39
CA VAL A 14 -18.82 2.87 -3.42
C VAL A 14 -17.34 2.53 -3.46
N LEU A 15 -17.03 1.24 -3.35
CA LEU A 15 -15.67 0.71 -3.41
C LEU A 15 -15.59 -0.34 -4.52
N ILE A 16 -14.58 -0.21 -5.37
CA ILE A 16 -14.20 -1.21 -6.36
C ILE A 16 -12.75 -1.58 -6.08
N ASP A 17 -12.47 -2.88 -5.95
CA ASP A 17 -11.11 -3.39 -5.76
C ASP A 17 -10.90 -4.59 -6.68
N PHE A 18 -9.90 -4.49 -7.55
CA PHE A 18 -9.50 -5.52 -8.48
C PHE A 18 -8.03 -5.82 -8.28
N PHE A 19 -7.68 -7.10 -8.21
CA PHE A 19 -6.28 -7.53 -8.18
C PHE A 19 -6.05 -8.76 -9.03
N ASN A 20 -4.82 -8.90 -9.52
CA ASN A 20 -4.39 -10.04 -10.32
C ASN A 20 -2.95 -10.42 -9.97
N ASN A 21 -2.69 -11.71 -9.90
CA ASN A 21 -1.36 -12.30 -9.83
C ASN A 21 -1.16 -13.21 -11.04
N TYR A 22 -0.29 -12.81 -11.97
CA TYR A 22 0.01 -13.57 -13.17
C TYR A 22 1.45 -14.04 -13.18
N LYS A 23 1.66 -15.36 -13.14
CA LYS A 23 3.00 -15.96 -13.17
C LYS A 23 3.57 -15.92 -14.58
N ILE A 24 4.76 -15.33 -14.73
CA ILE A 24 5.55 -15.34 -15.97
C ILE A 24 6.92 -15.93 -15.68
N ARG A 25 7.14 -17.18 -16.12
CA ARG A 25 8.36 -17.95 -15.85
C ARG A 25 8.66 -18.01 -14.34
N SER A 26 9.77 -17.44 -13.90
CA SER A 26 10.23 -17.35 -12.51
C SER A 26 9.73 -16.10 -11.78
N SER A 27 9.00 -15.22 -12.46
CA SER A 27 8.53 -13.94 -11.94
C SER A 27 7.00 -13.93 -11.83
N ILE A 28 6.46 -13.03 -11.03
CA ILE A 28 5.02 -12.77 -10.92
C ILE A 28 4.77 -11.32 -11.26
N ILE A 29 3.86 -11.07 -12.20
CA ILE A 29 3.28 -9.74 -12.39
C ILE A 29 2.07 -9.66 -11.48
N TYR A 30 2.14 -8.75 -10.51
CA TYR A 30 1.02 -8.39 -9.67
C TYR A 30 0.47 -7.05 -10.10
N SER A 31 -0.85 -6.92 -10.13
CA SER A 31 -1.51 -5.64 -10.33
C SER A 31 -2.70 -5.51 -9.39
N ARG A 32 -2.98 -4.29 -8.92
CA ARG A 32 -4.20 -3.96 -8.20
C ARG A 32 -4.68 -2.57 -8.56
N ILE A 33 -5.99 -2.40 -8.62
CA ILE A 33 -6.66 -1.12 -8.82
C ILE A 33 -7.78 -1.04 -7.79
N LYS A 34 -7.77 0.03 -6.99
CA LYS A 34 -8.80 0.38 -6.03
C LYS A 34 -9.39 1.73 -6.40
N ALA A 35 -10.72 1.82 -6.45
CA ALA A 35 -11.44 3.06 -6.61
C ALA A 35 -12.45 3.21 -5.48
N VAL A 36 -12.52 4.40 -4.88
CA VAL A 36 -13.46 4.72 -3.80
C VAL A 36 -14.16 6.04 -4.13
N ALA A 37 -15.47 6.09 -3.96
CA ALA A 37 -16.25 7.31 -4.07
C ALA A 37 -17.18 7.44 -2.86
N GLN A 38 -17.14 8.60 -2.21
CA GLN A 38 -17.93 8.94 -1.05
C GLN A 38 -18.92 10.06 -1.38
N PHE A 39 -20.15 9.91 -0.87
CA PHE A 39 -21.27 10.83 -1.07
C PHE A 39 -21.88 11.16 0.29
N GLY A 40 -21.99 12.44 0.64
CA GLY A 40 -22.49 12.88 1.95
C GLY A 40 -21.36 13.40 2.85
N GLU A 41 -21.55 13.29 4.16
CA GLU A 41 -20.60 13.78 5.19
C GLU A 41 -20.00 12.60 5.97
N PRO A 42 -18.93 11.95 5.46
CA PRO A 42 -18.23 10.94 6.22
C PRO A 42 -17.59 11.55 7.48
N PRO A 43 -17.37 10.76 8.54
CA PRO A 43 -16.54 11.21 9.65
C PRO A 43 -15.09 11.43 9.21
N ALA A 44 -14.36 12.25 9.97
CA ALA A 44 -12.95 12.54 9.68
C ALA A 44 -12.04 11.29 9.62
N GLN A 45 -12.44 10.18 10.25
CA GLN A 45 -11.67 8.93 10.21
C GLN A 45 -11.81 8.18 8.88
N ASP A 46 -12.91 8.42 8.16
CA ASP A 46 -13.24 7.76 6.90
C ASP A 46 -12.91 8.65 5.69
N GLU A 47 -12.42 9.88 5.90
CA GLU A 47 -12.03 10.77 4.79
C GLU A 47 -11.00 10.09 3.89
N LEU A 48 -11.11 10.31 2.57
CA LEU A 48 -10.15 9.79 1.61
C LEU A 48 -8.99 10.76 1.48
N TYR A 49 -7.80 10.30 1.84
CA TYR A 49 -6.58 11.06 1.65
C TYR A 49 -5.36 10.18 1.36
N PHE A 50 -4.38 10.77 0.67
CA PHE A 50 -3.07 10.16 0.54
C PHE A 50 -2.28 10.45 1.80
N HIS A 51 -1.89 9.39 2.50
CA HIS A 51 -0.98 9.46 3.62
C HIS A 51 0.44 9.62 3.12
N THR A 52 1.22 10.46 3.80
CA THR A 52 2.66 10.65 3.55
C THR A 52 3.53 9.76 4.43
N ASP A 53 2.95 9.11 5.44
CA ASP A 53 3.66 8.26 6.39
C ASP A 53 4.07 6.92 5.78
N GLU A 54 5.14 6.34 6.31
CA GLU A 54 5.56 4.98 5.96
C GLU A 54 4.45 3.98 6.25
N ALA A 55 4.01 3.27 5.22
CA ALA A 55 2.80 2.47 5.31
C ALA A 55 2.99 1.23 6.20
N GLN A 56 2.35 1.26 7.38
CA GLN A 56 2.23 0.11 8.27
C GLN A 56 0.94 -0.63 7.95
N TYR A 57 1.07 -1.84 7.38
CA TYR A 57 -0.07 -2.72 7.15
C TYR A 57 -0.16 -3.70 8.31
N LEU A 58 -1.20 -3.58 9.13
CA LEU A 58 -1.51 -4.53 10.20
C LEU A 58 -2.73 -5.37 9.79
N PRO A 59 -2.60 -6.34 8.86
CA PRO A 59 -3.65 -7.35 8.70
C PRO A 59 -3.64 -8.24 9.94
N ILE A 60 -4.40 -7.84 10.97
CA ILE A 60 -4.67 -8.69 12.12
C ILE A 60 -5.60 -9.81 11.63
N ILE A 61 -5.16 -11.05 11.79
CA ILE A 61 -5.96 -12.26 11.51
C ILE A 61 -7.34 -12.09 12.16
N GLY A 62 -8.40 -12.05 11.36
CA GLY A 62 -9.79 -11.98 11.82
C GLY A 62 -10.39 -10.59 12.06
N ILE A 63 -9.66 -9.48 11.81
CA ILE A 63 -10.17 -8.10 11.99
C ILE A 63 -9.98 -7.25 10.70
N SER A 64 -9.63 -7.87 9.57
CA SER A 64 -9.18 -7.17 8.37
C SER A 64 -10.25 -6.39 7.59
N GLU A 65 -11.54 -6.62 7.83
CA GLU A 65 -12.59 -5.98 7.03
C GLU A 65 -12.96 -4.57 7.49
N ASN A 66 -12.61 -4.18 8.74
CA ASN A 66 -13.06 -2.93 9.35
C ASN A 66 -11.94 -1.94 9.69
N LEU A 67 -10.68 -2.23 9.35
CA LEU A 67 -9.61 -1.26 9.52
C LEU A 67 -9.44 -0.46 8.21
N PRO A 68 -9.53 0.88 8.26
CA PRO A 68 -9.33 1.70 7.08
C PRO A 68 -7.93 1.45 6.51
N GLU A 69 -7.88 1.12 5.22
CA GLU A 69 -6.63 0.93 4.51
C GLU A 69 -5.94 2.29 4.33
N ILE A 70 -4.68 2.38 4.73
CA ILE A 70 -3.85 3.55 4.50
C ILE A 70 -3.54 3.65 3.00
N HIS A 71 -4.04 4.71 2.36
CA HIS A 71 -3.77 4.98 0.95
C HIS A 71 -2.45 5.76 0.81
N ASN A 72 -1.40 5.09 0.35
CA ASN A 72 -0.08 5.68 0.13
C ASN A 72 0.49 5.26 -1.23
N LEU A 73 1.06 6.22 -1.95
CA LEU A 73 1.86 5.98 -3.16
C LEU A 73 3.33 5.89 -2.74
N ARG A 74 3.97 4.73 -2.90
CA ARG A 74 5.34 4.54 -2.41
C ARG A 74 6.29 5.53 -3.06
N GLY A 75 7.04 6.25 -2.23
CA GLY A 75 8.00 7.28 -2.66
C GLY A 75 7.38 8.66 -2.96
N SER A 76 6.08 8.86 -2.71
CA SER A 76 5.44 10.16 -2.81
C SER A 76 5.15 10.75 -1.42
N GLU A 77 5.36 12.07 -1.29
CA GLU A 77 5.01 12.87 -0.11
C GLU A 77 3.78 13.76 -0.39
N GLN A 78 3.03 13.44 -1.43
CA GLN A 78 1.87 14.24 -1.82
C GLN A 78 0.69 13.95 -0.90
N PHE A 79 0.37 14.92 -0.06
CA PHE A 79 -0.86 14.92 0.70
C PHE A 79 -2.00 15.49 -0.15
N ARG A 80 -3.07 14.70 -0.34
CA ARG A 80 -4.30 15.13 -1.03
C ARG A 80 -5.50 14.57 -0.31
N ILE A 81 -6.55 15.37 -0.17
CA ILE A 81 -7.84 14.99 0.42
C ILE A 81 -8.93 15.13 -0.65
N GLY A 82 -9.95 14.28 -0.61
CA GLY A 82 -11.10 14.39 -1.49
C GLY A 82 -12.20 13.40 -1.13
N ASN A 83 -13.20 13.31 -2.00
CA ASN A 83 -14.30 12.36 -1.85
C ASN A 83 -14.31 11.28 -2.95
N LYS A 84 -13.31 11.29 -3.84
CA LYS A 84 -13.08 10.27 -4.85
C LYS A 84 -11.59 9.95 -4.90
N LEU A 85 -11.28 8.66 -4.96
CA LEU A 85 -9.94 8.12 -4.98
C LEU A 85 -9.83 7.06 -6.06
N ILE A 86 -8.73 7.10 -6.81
CA ILE A 86 -8.24 5.94 -7.56
C ILE A 86 -6.79 5.70 -7.14
N LEU A 87 -6.47 4.46 -6.85
CA LEU A 87 -5.14 4.01 -6.46
C LEU A 87 -4.87 2.71 -7.20
N GLY A 88 -3.68 2.57 -7.76
CA GLY A 88 -3.26 1.34 -8.42
C GLY A 88 -1.80 1.06 -8.20
N THR A 89 -1.45 -0.21 -8.37
CA THR A 89 -0.09 -0.69 -8.27
C THR A 89 0.16 -1.76 -9.31
N LEU A 90 1.36 -1.75 -9.86
CA LEU A 90 1.91 -2.77 -10.74
C LEU A 90 3.26 -3.20 -10.17
N GLU A 91 3.46 -4.50 -9.98
CA GLU A 91 4.70 -5.05 -9.44
C GLU A 91 5.20 -6.21 -10.30
N ILE A 92 6.48 -6.22 -10.63
CA ILE A 92 7.17 -7.38 -11.18
C ILE A 92 7.99 -7.99 -10.06
N ARG A 93 7.50 -9.08 -9.48
CA ARG A 93 8.07 -9.76 -8.32
C ARG A 93 8.96 -10.92 -8.78
N ASN A 94 10.12 -11.04 -8.14
CA ASN A 94 11.09 -12.10 -8.37
C ASN A 94 11.41 -12.77 -7.04
N LYS A 95 11.34 -14.09 -7.00
CA LYS A 95 11.77 -14.84 -5.83
C LYS A 95 13.30 -14.93 -5.83
N ILE A 96 13.91 -14.45 -4.75
CA ILE A 96 15.37 -14.50 -4.58
C ILE A 96 15.74 -15.77 -3.82
N LEU A 97 15.03 -16.07 -2.74
CA LEU A 97 15.30 -17.24 -1.92
C LEU A 97 14.01 -17.88 -1.40
N ASP A 98 13.88 -19.18 -1.73
CA ASP A 98 12.69 -20.00 -1.44
C ASP A 98 12.82 -20.81 -0.15
N ARG A 99 14.01 -20.80 0.44
CA ARG A 99 14.34 -21.52 1.66
C ARG A 99 14.47 -20.55 2.83
N ASP A 100 14.24 -21.08 4.01
CA ASP A 100 14.54 -20.36 5.23
C ASP A 100 16.05 -20.29 5.41
N LEU A 101 16.52 -19.13 5.88
CA LEU A 101 17.88 -18.99 6.36
C LEU A 101 18.01 -19.82 7.64
N THR A 102 19.17 -20.45 7.82
CA THR A 102 19.52 -21.22 9.03
C THR A 102 19.83 -20.29 10.21
N ILE A 103 19.02 -19.25 10.39
CA ILE A 103 19.10 -18.28 11.47
C ILE A 103 17.81 -18.49 12.27
N ASN A 104 17.95 -18.87 13.54
CA ASN A 104 16.84 -18.98 14.47
C ASN A 104 17.07 -17.97 15.61
N ILE A 105 16.16 -17.01 15.73
CA ILE A 105 16.17 -16.02 16.81
C ILE A 105 14.85 -16.19 17.56
N LEU A 106 14.92 -16.66 18.81
CA LEU A 106 13.74 -16.83 19.67
C LEU A 106 12.62 -17.68 19.04
N GLY A 107 12.96 -18.69 18.25
CA GLY A 107 11.98 -19.53 17.55
C GLY A 107 11.49 -18.98 16.21
N PHE A 108 12.00 -17.84 15.77
CA PHE A 108 11.70 -17.25 14.47
C PHE A 108 12.83 -17.49 13.45
N THR A 109 12.47 -17.79 12.21
CA THR A 109 13.36 -17.88 11.05
C THR A 109 13.11 -16.75 10.07
N ILE A 110 14.08 -16.45 9.20
CA ILE A 110 13.92 -15.49 8.09
C ILE A 110 13.83 -16.29 6.79
N GLY A 111 12.82 -16.02 5.96
CA GLY A 111 12.64 -16.72 4.69
C GLY A 111 11.81 -15.93 3.69
N ASN A 112 11.43 -16.58 2.58
CA ASN A 112 10.62 -15.99 1.50
C ASN A 112 11.20 -14.65 1.00
N ILE A 113 12.49 -14.63 0.68
CA ILE A 113 13.15 -13.41 0.23
C ILE A 113 12.77 -13.18 -1.24
N SER A 114 12.26 -11.99 -1.54
CA SER A 114 11.85 -11.61 -2.89
C SER A 114 12.21 -10.15 -3.17
N SER A 115 12.38 -9.81 -4.45
CA SER A 115 12.46 -8.42 -4.90
C SER A 115 11.29 -8.08 -5.81
N ALA A 116 10.97 -6.81 -5.90
CA ALA A 116 10.00 -6.29 -6.84
C ALA A 116 10.51 -5.02 -7.52
N ILE A 117 10.20 -4.86 -8.80
CA ILE A 117 10.11 -3.54 -9.44
C ILE A 117 8.66 -3.11 -9.30
N ILE A 118 8.44 -1.90 -8.81
CA ILE A 118 7.11 -1.41 -8.43
C ILE A 118 6.80 -0.10 -9.17
N SER A 119 5.54 0.08 -9.53
CA SER A 119 5.00 1.37 -9.93
C SER A 119 3.62 1.54 -9.32
N ASP A 120 3.45 2.61 -8.55
CA ASP A 120 2.15 3.00 -8.04
C ASP A 120 1.63 4.20 -8.80
N PHE A 121 0.32 4.31 -8.89
CA PHE A 121 -0.33 5.48 -9.44
C PHE A 121 -1.60 5.79 -8.71
N GLY A 122 -1.97 7.06 -8.66
CA GLY A 122 -3.22 7.43 -8.03
C GLY A 122 -3.58 8.89 -8.17
N ASN A 123 -4.85 9.15 -7.89
CA ASN A 123 -5.34 10.51 -7.71
C ASN A 123 -6.45 10.51 -6.66
N ILE A 124 -6.56 11.62 -5.95
CA ILE A 124 -7.68 11.91 -5.06
C ILE A 124 -8.24 13.25 -5.49
N TRP A 125 -9.55 13.35 -5.65
CA TRP A 125 -10.20 14.59 -6.07
C TRP A 125 -11.54 14.85 -5.40
N GLN A 126 -11.97 16.11 -5.50
CA GLN A 126 -13.27 16.58 -5.03
C GLN A 126 -14.05 17.18 -6.20
N ASN A 127 -15.37 16.94 -6.25
CA ASN A 127 -16.23 17.35 -7.37
C ASN A 127 -16.12 18.84 -7.77
N SER A 128 -15.70 19.70 -6.86
CA SER A 128 -15.65 21.16 -7.02
C SER A 128 -14.23 21.74 -7.12
N GLN A 129 -13.17 20.91 -7.01
CA GLN A 129 -11.79 21.38 -7.01
C GLN A 129 -10.88 20.49 -7.84
N SER A 130 -10.05 21.11 -8.68
CA SER A 130 -8.92 20.41 -9.30
C SER A 130 -7.89 20.11 -8.21
N THR A 131 -7.73 18.83 -7.88
CA THR A 131 -6.76 18.35 -6.89
C THR A 131 -5.43 17.93 -7.52
N GLY A 132 -5.22 18.30 -8.79
CA GLY A 132 -3.98 18.08 -9.52
C GLY A 132 -3.99 16.84 -10.43
N HIS A 133 -2.85 16.62 -11.07
CA HIS A 133 -2.64 15.51 -12.01
C HIS A 133 -2.47 14.17 -11.28
N LEU A 134 -2.77 13.07 -11.97
CA LEU A 134 -2.47 11.72 -11.51
C LEU A 134 -0.97 11.62 -11.16
N ILE A 135 -0.70 11.15 -9.94
CA ILE A 135 0.66 10.91 -9.46
C ILE A 135 1.03 9.49 -9.88
N ALA A 136 2.25 9.31 -10.37
CA ALA A 136 2.83 8.01 -10.62
C ALA A 136 4.21 7.94 -9.98
N THR A 137 4.52 6.81 -9.36
CA THR A 137 5.81 6.54 -8.73
C THR A 137 6.45 5.31 -9.37
N LEU A 138 7.76 5.20 -9.25
CA LEU A 138 8.55 4.07 -9.71
C LEU A 138 9.60 3.74 -8.66
N GLY A 139 9.83 2.45 -8.44
CA GLY A 139 10.79 2.02 -7.43
C GLY A 139 11.14 0.54 -7.48
N THR A 140 11.92 0.14 -6.49
CA THR A 140 12.28 -1.25 -6.20
C THR A 140 12.04 -1.56 -4.73
N GLU A 141 11.76 -2.82 -4.42
CA GLU A 141 11.43 -3.26 -3.07
C GLU A 141 12.06 -4.64 -2.82
N LEU A 142 12.71 -4.83 -1.66
CA LEU A 142 13.18 -6.12 -1.17
C LEU A 142 12.28 -6.54 0.00
N LYS A 143 11.75 -7.76 -0.05
CA LYS A 143 10.87 -8.31 0.98
C LYS A 143 11.49 -9.55 1.60
N PHE A 144 11.30 -9.71 2.90
CA PHE A 144 11.61 -10.94 3.62
C PHE A 144 10.58 -11.17 4.73
N SER A 145 10.35 -12.43 5.08
CA SER A 145 9.38 -12.79 6.11
C SER A 145 10.06 -13.34 7.35
N PHE A 146 9.66 -12.85 8.52
CA PHE A 146 9.86 -13.56 9.78
C PHE A 146 8.81 -14.66 9.90
N LYS A 147 9.27 -15.87 10.18
CA LYS A 147 8.47 -17.08 10.18
C LYS A 147 8.57 -17.77 11.53
N SER A 148 7.48 -18.35 12.00
CA SER A 148 7.45 -19.23 13.17
C SER A 148 6.94 -20.60 12.75
N SER A 149 7.68 -21.66 13.07
CA SER A 149 7.36 -23.03 12.62
C SER A 149 7.06 -23.15 11.11
N GLY A 150 7.77 -22.38 10.28
CA GLY A 150 7.60 -22.37 8.82
C GLY A 150 6.47 -21.48 8.29
N PHE A 151 5.64 -20.87 9.14
CA PHE A 151 4.57 -19.95 8.75
C PHE A 151 5.02 -18.50 8.83
N PRO A 152 4.78 -17.65 7.80
CA PRO A 152 5.08 -16.22 7.88
C PRO A 152 4.16 -15.56 8.91
N VAL A 153 4.78 -14.90 9.90
CA VAL A 153 4.08 -14.12 10.95
C VAL A 153 4.20 -12.62 10.68
N MET A 154 5.21 -12.22 9.92
CA MET A 154 5.44 -10.83 9.56
C MET A 154 6.31 -10.75 8.30
N THR A 155 5.97 -9.88 7.38
CA THR A 155 6.75 -9.56 6.19
C THR A 155 7.23 -8.12 6.29
N PHE A 156 8.53 -7.94 6.15
CA PHE A 156 9.18 -6.65 6.07
C PHE A 156 9.53 -6.35 4.63
N ALA A 157 9.34 -5.11 4.23
CA ALA A 157 9.79 -4.59 2.96
C ALA A 157 10.71 -3.39 3.19
N TYR A 158 11.82 -3.37 2.48
CA TYR A 158 12.69 -2.22 2.36
C TYR A 158 12.77 -1.85 0.89
N GLY A 159 12.45 -0.60 0.56
CA GLY A 159 12.39 -0.19 -0.83
C GLY A 159 12.89 1.21 -1.07
N TYR A 160 13.06 1.51 -2.34
CA TYR A 160 13.41 2.83 -2.86
C TYR A 160 12.39 3.20 -3.93
N ALA A 161 11.75 4.36 -3.81
CA ALA A 161 10.81 4.86 -4.80
C ALA A 161 10.79 6.39 -4.83
N ASN A 162 10.38 6.97 -5.94
CA ASN A 162 10.06 8.39 -6.03
C ASN A 162 9.01 8.61 -7.14
N GLU A 163 8.39 9.79 -7.16
CA GLU A 163 7.51 10.21 -8.24
C GLU A 163 8.27 10.25 -9.56
N VAL A 164 7.63 9.76 -10.62
CA VAL A 164 8.22 9.68 -11.96
C VAL A 164 8.66 11.06 -12.46
N ASN A 165 7.93 12.12 -12.14
CA ASN A 165 8.30 13.49 -12.50
C ASN A 165 9.58 13.95 -11.77
N ASN A 166 9.73 13.59 -10.49
CA ASN A 166 10.95 13.90 -9.74
C ASN A 166 12.16 13.14 -10.30
N ILE A 167 11.98 11.84 -10.61
CA ILE A 167 13.03 11.01 -11.22
C ILE A 167 13.48 11.61 -12.56
N LYS A 168 12.53 12.03 -13.41
CA LYS A 168 12.83 12.70 -14.69
C LYS A 168 13.60 14.01 -14.52
N ASN A 169 13.38 14.70 -13.42
CA ASN A 169 14.08 15.94 -13.06
C ASN A 169 15.41 15.69 -12.33
N GLY A 170 15.88 14.44 -12.25
CA GLY A 170 17.17 14.08 -11.67
C GLY A 170 17.15 13.86 -10.15
N ALA A 171 15.98 13.77 -9.52
CA ALA A 171 15.88 13.45 -8.11
C ALA A 171 16.26 11.98 -7.83
N GLU A 172 16.93 11.75 -6.71
CA GLU A 172 17.24 10.41 -6.22
C GLU A 172 15.98 9.67 -5.72
N LEU A 173 16.06 8.34 -5.64
CA LEU A 173 14.99 7.53 -5.05
C LEU A 173 15.00 7.69 -3.52
N LYS A 174 13.82 7.82 -2.92
CA LYS A 174 13.66 7.89 -1.46
C LYS A 174 13.52 6.48 -0.91
N HIS A 175 14.20 6.20 0.20
CA HIS A 175 14.04 4.92 0.89
C HIS A 175 12.76 4.93 1.73
N TYR A 176 12.18 3.75 1.95
CA TYR A 176 11.03 3.57 2.85
C TYR A 176 11.02 2.16 3.41
N TYR A 177 10.36 1.99 4.55
CA TYR A 177 10.09 0.69 5.17
C TYR A 177 8.59 0.39 5.18
N ARG A 178 8.23 -0.89 5.03
CA ARG A 178 6.86 -1.36 5.25
C ARG A 178 6.86 -2.64 6.06
N LEU A 179 5.82 -2.76 6.88
CA LEU A 179 5.53 -3.95 7.67
C LEU A 179 4.15 -4.46 7.28
N ALA A 180 4.04 -5.77 7.07
CA ALA A 180 2.78 -6.46 6.82
C ALA A 180 2.70 -7.71 7.71
N LEU A 181 1.70 -7.81 8.60
CA LEU A 181 1.52 -8.98 9.50
C LEU A 181 1.19 -10.29 8.76
N ILE A 182 0.63 -10.19 7.55
CA ILE A 182 0.34 -11.31 6.66
C ILE A 182 0.75 -10.81 5.29
N ASN A 183 1.34 -11.70 4.48
CA ASN A 183 1.69 -11.40 3.10
C ASN A 183 0.50 -10.68 2.46
N PRO A 184 0.63 -9.39 2.08
CA PRO A 184 -0.55 -8.65 1.63
C PRO A 184 -1.14 -9.29 0.38
N PHE A 185 -0.35 -10.06 -0.39
CA PHE A 185 -0.78 -10.90 -1.52
C PHE A 185 0.23 -12.02 -1.78
#